data_AF-A0A1B8U2X2-F1
#
_entry.id   AF-A0A1B8U2X2-F1
#
_cell.length_a   1.000
_cell.length_b   1.000
_cell.length_c   1.000
_cell.angle_alpha   90.00
_cell.angle_beta   90.00
_cell.angle_gamma   90.00
#
_symmetry.space_group_name_H-M   'P 1'
#
loop_
_entity.id
_entity.type
_entity.pdbx_description
1 polymer ?
#
loop_
_entity_poly.entity_id
_entity_poly.type
_entity_poly.pdbx_seq_one_letter_code
_entity_poly.pdbx_strand_id
1 'polypeptide(L)'
;MKEETIKNRIEKYKNGETSLKEEKRLFDEVGENESEIKILAGFVEENKIETPYNLNDKLWNSFEKKTAKKNRFKIGIFSAAASILLLVSLYFGFLNENELSYNEKEALLNEAKSMFSDAEVKQTIHNIIIETDFIIVYTKN
;
A
#
# COMPACT_ATOMS: atom_id res chain seq x y z
N MET A 1 31.18 -42.61 12.00
CA MET A 1 30.10 -41.74 12.53
C MET A 1 30.35 -40.24 12.36
N LYS A 2 31.57 -39.68 12.53
CA LYS A 2 31.79 -38.21 12.39
C LYS A 2 31.71 -37.72 10.93
N GLU A 3 32.30 -38.44 9.96
CA GLU A 3 32.38 -37.99 8.56
C GLU A 3 31.02 -37.89 7.85
N GLU A 4 30.10 -38.80 8.16
CA GLU A 4 28.74 -38.84 7.58
C GLU A 4 27.91 -37.60 8.00
N THR A 5 28.22 -37.01 9.15
CA THR A 5 27.58 -35.78 9.63
C THR A 5 28.16 -34.51 9.02
N ILE A 6 29.44 -34.51 8.63
CA ILE A 6 30.09 -33.34 8.00
C ILE A 6 29.65 -33.23 6.55
N LYS A 7 29.65 -34.34 5.79
CA LYS A 7 29.17 -34.33 4.39
C LYS A 7 27.75 -33.80 4.26
N ASN A 8 26.84 -34.25 5.14
CA ASN A 8 25.46 -33.76 5.16
C ASN A 8 25.38 -32.26 5.48
N ARG A 9 26.23 -31.73 6.37
CA ARG A 9 26.30 -30.27 6.62
C ARG A 9 26.87 -29.49 5.45
N ILE A 10 27.86 -30.02 4.75
CA ILE A 10 28.40 -29.39 3.53
C ILE A 10 27.32 -29.34 2.45
N GLU A 11 26.55 -30.41 2.27
CA GLU A 11 25.43 -30.44 1.32
C GLU A 11 24.35 -29.42 1.68
N LYS A 12 23.93 -29.37 2.95
CA LYS A 12 23.00 -28.33 3.43
C LYS A 12 23.51 -26.91 3.21
N TYR A 13 24.81 -26.69 3.46
CA TYR A 13 25.45 -25.39 3.24
C TYR A 13 25.39 -24.99 1.76
N LYS A 14 25.75 -25.92 0.87
CA LYS A 14 25.67 -25.72 -0.59
C LYS A 14 24.24 -25.44 -1.07
N ASN A 15 23.24 -26.02 -0.40
CA ASN A 15 21.83 -25.80 -0.68
C ASN A 15 21.25 -24.53 -0.04
N GLY A 16 22.01 -23.81 0.80
CA GLY A 16 21.54 -22.62 1.51
C GLY A 16 20.53 -22.90 2.64
N GLU A 17 20.54 -24.12 3.18
CA GLU A 17 19.61 -24.57 4.23
C GLU A 17 20.20 -24.48 5.65
N THR A 18 21.44 -24.01 5.77
CA THR A 18 22.13 -23.91 7.06
C THR A 18 21.74 -22.67 7.84
N SER A 19 21.67 -22.81 9.16
CA SER A 19 21.66 -21.67 10.08
C SER A 19 23.08 -21.14 10.31
N LEU A 20 23.17 -19.87 10.72
CA LEU A 20 24.46 -19.22 11.08
C LEU A 20 25.26 -20.01 12.14
N LYS A 21 24.57 -20.69 13.06
CA LYS A 21 25.21 -21.53 14.09
C LYS A 21 25.80 -22.80 13.50
N GLU A 22 25.13 -23.39 12.50
CA GLU A 22 25.62 -24.57 11.78
C GLU A 22 26.80 -24.21 10.88
N GLU A 23 26.75 -23.06 10.21
CA GLU A 23 27.86 -22.56 9.38
C GLU A 23 29.11 -22.31 10.21
N LYS A 24 28.97 -21.65 11.36
CA LYS A 24 30.11 -21.43 12.26
C LYS A 24 30.76 -22.76 12.67
N ARG A 25 29.94 -23.74 13.06
CA ARG A 25 30.45 -25.08 13.41
C ARG A 25 31.09 -25.78 12.22
N LEU A 26 30.51 -25.64 11.02
CA LEU A 26 31.07 -26.23 9.81
C LEU A 26 32.46 -25.65 9.51
N PHE A 27 32.63 -24.34 9.64
CA PHE A 27 33.92 -23.67 9.43
C PHE A 27 34.94 -24.02 10.52
N ASP A 28 34.50 -24.18 11.77
CA ASP A 28 35.36 -24.60 12.89
C ASP A 28 35.79 -26.09 12.80
N GLU A 29 34.96 -26.96 12.21
CA GLU A 29 35.14 -28.44 12.19
C GLU A 29 35.74 -28.99 10.89
N VAL A 30 35.87 -28.18 9.82
CA VAL A 30 36.35 -28.65 8.51
C VAL A 30 37.85 -28.99 8.57
N GLY A 31 38.15 -30.28 8.35
CA GLY A 31 39.52 -30.79 8.23
C GLY A 31 40.14 -30.56 6.85
N GLU A 32 41.40 -30.96 6.69
CA GLU A 32 42.15 -30.73 5.43
C GLU A 32 41.57 -31.43 4.19
N ASN A 33 40.72 -32.44 4.40
CA ASN A 33 40.13 -33.23 3.33
C ASN A 33 39.08 -32.45 2.50
N GLU A 34 38.58 -31.32 2.99
CA GLU A 34 37.55 -30.50 2.33
C GLU A 34 38.11 -29.10 2.02
N SER A 35 39.07 -29.05 1.09
CA SER A 35 39.88 -27.85 0.78
C SER A 35 39.04 -26.64 0.36
N GLU A 36 37.95 -26.84 -0.39
CA GLU A 36 37.06 -25.77 -0.86
C GLU A 36 36.39 -25.02 0.30
N ILE A 37 35.80 -25.76 1.24
CA ILE A 37 35.12 -25.17 2.39
C ILE A 37 36.14 -24.52 3.33
N LYS A 38 37.34 -25.09 3.46
CA LYS A 38 38.43 -24.51 4.25
C LYS A 38 38.90 -23.16 3.69
N ILE A 39 39.05 -23.04 2.37
CA ILE A 39 39.40 -21.78 1.70
C ILE A 39 38.29 -20.73 1.94
N LEU A 40 37.04 -21.14 1.77
CA LEU A 40 35.91 -20.24 1.97
C LEU A 40 35.77 -19.79 3.43
N ALA A 41 35.96 -20.69 4.39
CA ALA A 41 35.99 -20.38 5.81
C ALA A 41 37.08 -19.34 6.12
N GLY A 42 38.29 -19.54 5.61
CA GLY A 42 39.39 -18.58 5.74
C GLY A 42 39.07 -17.21 5.14
N PHE A 43 38.51 -17.18 3.93
CA PHE A 43 38.08 -15.94 3.29
C PHE A 43 37.04 -15.19 4.12
N VAL A 44 36.03 -15.89 4.64
CA VAL A 44 34.97 -15.30 5.47
C VAL A 44 35.55 -14.73 6.77
N GLU A 45 36.47 -15.45 7.40
CA GLU A 45 37.10 -15.02 8.64
C GLU A 45 37.98 -13.78 8.45
N GLU A 46 38.78 -13.75 7.38
CA GLU A 46 39.66 -12.62 7.04
C GLU A 46 38.88 -11.36 6.62
N ASN A 47 37.74 -11.53 5.94
CA ASN A 47 36.95 -10.41 5.41
C ASN A 47 35.77 -10.03 6.33
N LYS A 48 35.68 -10.62 7.52
CA LYS A 48 34.62 -10.32 8.47
C LYS A 48 34.78 -8.90 9.01
N ILE A 49 33.87 -8.02 8.62
CA ILE A 49 33.81 -6.65 9.13
C ILE A 49 32.97 -6.65 10.41
N GLU A 50 33.44 -5.94 11.44
CA GLU A 50 32.66 -5.72 12.65
C GLU A 50 31.38 -4.93 12.33
N THR A 51 30.25 -5.40 12.83
CA THR A 51 28.98 -4.72 12.67
C THR A 51 29.06 -3.35 13.34
N PRO A 52 28.90 -2.23 12.61
CA PRO A 52 29.01 -0.90 13.19
C PRO A 52 27.90 -0.67 14.22
N TYR A 53 28.24 0.06 15.29
CA TYR A 53 27.26 0.52 16.26
C TYR A 53 26.18 1.33 15.52
N ASN A 54 24.91 0.91 15.66
CA ASN A 54 23.73 1.46 15.00
C ASN A 54 23.54 1.11 13.50
N LEU A 55 23.99 -0.07 13.04
CA LEU A 55 23.68 -0.55 11.69
C LEU A 55 22.17 -0.58 11.41
N ASN A 56 21.38 -1.11 12.34
CA ASN A 56 19.92 -1.21 12.19
C ASN A 56 19.27 0.16 11.99
N ASP A 57 19.65 1.14 12.80
CA ASP A 57 19.10 2.50 12.68
C ASP A 57 19.51 3.14 11.35
N LYS A 58 20.74 2.93 10.89
CA LYS A 58 21.19 3.42 9.59
C LYS A 58 20.41 2.79 8.43
N LEU A 59 20.15 1.47 8.50
CA LEU A 59 19.35 0.77 7.52
C LEU A 59 17.92 1.30 7.49
N TRP A 60 17.27 1.39 8.66
CA TRP A 60 15.90 1.91 8.76
C TRP A 60 15.78 3.34 8.23
N ASN A 61 16.69 4.23 8.62
CA ASN A 61 16.73 5.60 8.11
C ASN A 61 16.96 5.67 6.59
N SER A 62 17.70 4.72 6.01
CA SER A 62 17.94 4.66 4.57
C SER A 62 16.67 4.29 3.78
N PHE A 63 15.83 3.42 4.34
CA PHE A 63 14.54 3.04 3.77
C PHE A 63 13.51 4.17 3.96
N GLU A 64 13.52 4.83 5.12
CA GLU A 64 12.55 5.89 5.47
C GLU A 64 12.71 7.14 4.60
N LYS A 65 13.90 7.44 4.07
CA LYS A 65 14.08 8.53 3.09
C LYS A 65 13.20 8.38 1.85
N LYS A 66 12.75 7.16 1.49
CA LYS A 66 11.80 6.93 0.40
C LYS A 66 10.33 7.16 0.79
N THR A 67 9.98 7.09 2.08
CA THR A 67 8.60 7.25 2.58
C THR A 67 8.34 8.58 3.28
N ALA A 68 9.38 9.30 3.72
CA ALA A 68 9.25 10.62 4.33
C ALA A 68 8.81 11.68 3.31
N LYS A 69 7.50 11.81 3.09
CA LYS A 69 6.91 12.93 2.33
C LYS A 69 7.28 14.25 3.01
N LYS A 70 8.30 14.93 2.46
CA LYS A 70 8.85 16.24 2.89
C LYS A 70 7.87 17.42 2.80
N ASN A 71 6.60 17.18 2.46
CA ASN A 71 5.62 18.20 2.07
C ASN A 71 4.55 18.53 3.13
N ARG A 72 4.77 18.19 4.41
CA ARG A 72 3.79 18.51 5.48
C ARG A 72 3.49 20.02 5.58
N PHE A 73 4.46 20.89 5.25
CA PHE A 73 4.27 22.34 5.27
C PHE A 73 3.32 22.88 4.19
N LYS A 74 3.30 22.29 2.99
CA LYS A 74 2.45 22.78 1.89
C LYS A 74 0.98 22.46 2.15
N ILE A 75 0.68 21.31 2.75
CA ILE A 75 -0.69 20.87 3.05
C ILE A 75 -1.38 21.80 4.05
N GLY A 76 -0.65 22.32 5.05
CA GLY A 76 -1.20 23.25 6.04
C GLY A 76 -1.69 24.57 5.43
N ILE A 77 -0.94 25.14 4.48
CA ILE A 77 -1.30 26.41 3.81
C ILE A 77 -2.53 26.21 2.92
N PHE A 78 -2.62 25.09 2.19
CA PHE A 78 -3.79 24.79 1.36
C PHE A 78 -5.06 24.55 2.17
N SER A 79 -4.97 23.93 3.35
CA SER A 79 -6.11 23.71 4.24
C SER A 79 -6.68 25.02 4.79
N ALA A 80 -5.82 25.95 5.23
CA ALA A 80 -6.25 27.26 5.71
C ALA A 80 -6.93 28.06 4.58
N ALA A 81 -6.35 28.10 3.39
CA ALA A 81 -6.93 28.81 2.23
C ALA A 81 -8.30 28.24 1.82
N ALA A 82 -8.46 26.92 1.80
CA ALA A 82 -9.73 26.28 1.45
C ALA A 82 -10.85 26.62 2.46
N SER A 83 -10.55 26.67 3.76
CA SER A 83 -11.55 27.04 4.79
C SER A 83 -12.02 28.49 4.65
N ILE A 84 -11.10 29.42 4.34
CA ILE A 84 -11.41 30.83 4.12
C ILE A 84 -12.23 30.99 2.84
N LEU A 85 -11.84 30.31 1.74
CA LEU A 85 -12.59 30.33 0.48
C LEU A 85 -14.00 29.78 0.65
N LEU A 86 -14.18 28.70 1.42
CA LEU A 86 -15.50 28.13 1.69
C LEU A 86 -16.39 29.11 2.45
N LEU A 87 -15.87 29.75 3.51
CA LEU A 87 -16.60 30.77 4.27
C LEU A 87 -16.98 31.99 3.40
N VAL A 88 -16.05 32.46 2.56
CA VAL A 88 -16.31 33.56 1.62
C VAL A 88 -17.37 33.15 0.59
N SER A 89 -17.32 31.93 0.05
CA SER A 89 -18.32 31.45 -0.91
C SER A 89 -19.70 31.29 -0.31
N LEU A 90 -19.80 30.82 0.94
CA LEU A 90 -21.09 30.73 1.65
C LEU A 90 -21.64 32.13 1.93
N TYR A 91 -20.80 33.06 2.37
CA TYR A 91 -21.21 34.43 2.65
C TYR A 91 -21.75 35.15 1.41
N PHE A 92 -21.03 35.07 0.28
CA PHE A 92 -21.51 35.65 -0.98
C PHE A 92 -22.68 34.87 -1.60
N GLY A 93 -22.74 33.54 -1.41
CA GLY A 93 -23.86 32.71 -1.84
C GLY A 93 -25.17 33.06 -1.12
N PHE A 94 -25.09 33.39 0.18
CA PHE A 94 -26.24 33.82 0.98
C PHE A 94 -26.70 35.24 0.65
N LEU A 95 -25.78 36.11 0.22
CA LEU A 95 -26.10 37.48 -0.21
C LEU A 95 -26.75 37.56 -1.60
N ASN A 96 -26.63 36.49 -2.39
CA ASN A 96 -27.12 36.44 -3.76
C ASN A 96 -28.35 35.54 -3.92
N GLU A 97 -29.18 35.44 -2.88
CA GLU A 97 -30.56 34.95 -3.01
C GLU A 97 -31.36 35.98 -3.81
N ASN A 98 -31.20 35.97 -5.13
CA ASN A 98 -32.27 36.36 -6.02
C ASN A 98 -33.37 35.32 -5.82
N GLU A 99 -34.19 35.51 -4.79
CA GLU A 99 -35.31 34.65 -4.51
C GLU A 99 -36.25 34.71 -5.72
N LEU A 100 -36.24 33.64 -6.52
CA LEU A 100 -37.06 33.58 -7.72
C LEU A 100 -38.51 33.84 -7.35
N SER A 101 -39.15 34.71 -8.12
CA SER A 101 -40.59 34.94 -8.04
C SER A 101 -41.32 33.62 -8.21
N TYR A 102 -42.52 33.52 -7.62
CA TYR A 102 -43.37 32.34 -7.76
C TYR A 102 -43.56 31.92 -9.23
N ASN A 103 -43.71 32.90 -10.13
CA ASN A 103 -43.87 32.66 -11.57
C ASN A 103 -42.62 32.06 -12.22
N GLU A 104 -41.43 32.46 -11.77
CA GLU A 104 -40.16 31.95 -12.29
C GLU A 104 -39.90 30.52 -11.79
N LYS A 105 -40.24 30.25 -10.52
CA LYS A 105 -40.25 28.90 -9.95
C LYS A 105 -41.20 27.97 -10.71
N GLU A 106 -42.39 28.46 -11.08
CA GLU A 106 -43.38 27.72 -11.85
C GLU A 106 -42.92 27.44 -13.29
N ALA A 107 -42.31 28.42 -13.95
CA ALA A 107 -41.75 28.26 -15.30
C ALA A 107 -40.65 27.19 -15.35
N LEU A 108 -39.70 27.23 -14.42
CA LEU A 108 -38.62 26.24 -14.32
C LEU A 108 -39.15 24.83 -14.02
N LEU A 109 -40.17 24.71 -13.17
CA LEU A 109 -40.80 23.41 -12.87
C LEU A 109 -41.45 22.80 -14.11
N ASN A 110 -42.16 23.61 -14.90
CA ASN A 110 -42.81 23.15 -16.12
C ASN A 110 -41.80 22.79 -17.21
N GLU A 111 -40.71 23.56 -17.30
CA GLU A 111 -39.58 23.25 -18.18
C GLU A 111 -38.93 21.91 -17.79
N ALA A 112 -38.59 21.72 -16.51
CA ALA A 112 -38.04 20.45 -16.03
C ALA A 112 -38.99 19.27 -16.30
N LYS A 113 -40.30 19.43 -16.03
CA LYS A 113 -41.31 18.38 -16.35
C LYS A 113 -41.34 18.04 -17.84
N SER A 114 -41.17 19.03 -18.71
CA SER A 114 -41.14 18.80 -20.17
C SER A 114 -39.89 18.03 -20.61
N MET A 115 -38.77 18.19 -19.90
CA MET A 115 -37.54 17.41 -20.16
C MET A 115 -37.66 15.92 -19.82
N PHE A 116 -38.64 15.55 -19.00
CA PHE A 116 -38.91 14.16 -18.62
C PHE A 116 -40.15 13.56 -19.31
N SER A 117 -40.75 14.28 -20.27
CA SER A 117 -41.88 13.77 -21.05
C SER A 117 -41.34 12.97 -22.24
N ASP A 118 -41.81 11.73 -22.37
CA ASP A 118 -41.41 10.68 -23.33
C ASP A 118 -40.23 9.77 -22.94
N ALA A 119 -40.08 9.47 -21.66
CA ALA A 119 -39.64 8.13 -21.28
C ALA A 119 -40.86 7.38 -20.75
N GLU A 120 -41.59 6.68 -21.63
CA GLU A 120 -42.26 5.46 -21.21
C GLU A 120 -41.20 4.61 -20.52
N VAL A 121 -41.16 4.66 -19.19
CA VAL A 121 -40.39 3.73 -18.40
C VAL A 121 -41.05 2.39 -18.68
N LYS A 122 -40.56 1.69 -19.72
CA LYS A 122 -40.65 0.24 -19.77
C LYS A 122 -39.95 -0.21 -18.50
N GLN A 123 -40.75 -0.36 -17.44
CA GLN A 123 -40.38 -1.08 -16.25
C GLN A 123 -40.09 -2.49 -16.74
N THR A 124 -38.87 -2.73 -17.19
CA THR A 124 -38.33 -4.08 -17.24
C THR A 124 -38.41 -4.54 -15.79
N ILE A 125 -39.43 -5.34 -15.49
CA ILE A 125 -39.62 -5.96 -14.19
C ILE A 125 -38.39 -6.86 -14.00
N HIS A 126 -37.41 -6.34 -13.29
CA HIS A 126 -36.24 -7.08 -12.90
C HIS A 126 -36.59 -7.77 -11.59
N ASN A 127 -36.58 -9.10 -11.58
CA ASN A 127 -36.81 -9.84 -10.36
C ASN A 127 -35.46 -9.96 -9.64
N ILE A 128 -35.35 -9.34 -8.46
CA ILE A 128 -34.12 -9.39 -7.65
C ILE A 128 -34.05 -10.80 -7.06
N ILE A 129 -32.99 -11.54 -7.41
CA ILE A 129 -32.79 -12.90 -6.92
C ILE A 129 -31.96 -12.85 -5.63
N ILE A 130 -30.97 -11.94 -5.56
CA ILE A 130 -30.08 -11.80 -4.41
C ILE A 130 -29.73 -10.32 -4.22
N GLU A 131 -29.86 -9.84 -2.99
CA GLU A 131 -29.42 -8.52 -2.55
C GLU A 131 -28.57 -8.65 -1.28
N THR A 132 -27.37 -8.09 -1.33
CA THR A 132 -26.43 -8.00 -0.20
C THR A 132 -25.81 -6.60 -0.20
N ASP A 133 -25.16 -6.22 0.90
CA ASP A 133 -24.50 -4.91 1.07
C ASP A 133 -23.45 -4.60 -0.03
N PHE A 134 -22.99 -5.60 -0.78
CA PHE A 134 -21.96 -5.46 -1.81
C PHE A 134 -22.43 -5.74 -3.23
N ILE A 135 -23.48 -6.54 -3.43
CA ILE A 135 -23.90 -7.00 -4.77
C ILE A 135 -25.43 -7.13 -4.83
N ILE A 136 -26.00 -6.65 -5.94
CA ILE A 136 -27.39 -6.89 -6.34
C ILE A 136 -27.39 -7.72 -7.64
N VAL A 137 -27.99 -8.90 -7.59
CA VAL A 137 -28.17 -9.79 -8.76
C VAL A 137 -29.63 -9.80 -9.14
N TYR A 138 -29.92 -9.40 -10.37
CA TYR A 138 -31.26 -9.40 -10.92
C TYR A 138 -31.35 -10.22 -12.20
N THR A 139 -32.51 -10.83 -12.43
CA THR A 139 -32.85 -11.45 -13.71
C THR A 139 -33.86 -10.60 -14.46
N LYS A 140 -33.74 -10.62 -15.78
CA LYS A 140 -34.72 -10.03 -16.70
C LYS A 140 -35.61 -11.17 -17.18
N ASN A 141 -36.94 -10.99 -17.08
CA ASN A 141 -37.88 -11.87 -17.80
C ASN A 141 -37.84 -11.60 -19.30
#